data_AF-A0A1Y3E7F2-F1
#
_entry.id   AF-A0A1Y3E7F2-F1
#
_cell.length_a   1.000
_cell.length_b   1.000
_cell.length_c   1.000
_cell.angle_alpha   90.00
_cell.angle_beta   90.00
_cell.angle_gamma   90.00
#
_symmetry.space_group_name_H-M   'P 1'
#
loop_
_entity.id
_entity.type
_entity.pdbx_description
1 polymer ?
#
loop_
_entity_poly.entity_id
_entity_poly.type
_entity_poly.pdbx_seq_one_letter_code
_entity_poly.pdbx_strand_id
1 'polypeptide(L)'
;MFGRCTMAAKPGHKGARCTGNRDCLPGLCCARQHGDKVCKPKLQIGQSCFVPDGGLSYWLNELCPCDDGLVCALSPQSADPKSMKIDWFQLWTESNQLHCISIHSSSGR
;
A
#
# COMPACT_ATOMS: atom_id res chain seq x y z
N MET A 1 3.17 18.72 17.81
CA MET A 1 2.41 19.72 18.57
C MET A 1 0.99 19.22 18.73
N PHE A 2 0.63 18.71 19.91
CA PHE A 2 -0.76 18.38 20.24
C PHE A 2 -1.51 19.66 20.65
N GLY A 3 -2.82 19.75 20.44
CA GLY A 3 -3.65 20.85 20.95
C GLY A 3 -3.93 22.02 20.01
N ARG A 4 -3.59 21.94 18.72
CA ARG A 4 -4.08 22.89 17.70
C ARG A 4 -5.05 22.18 16.76
N CYS A 5 -6.27 22.68 16.66
CA CYS A 5 -7.23 22.21 15.67
C CYS A 5 -6.71 22.54 14.27
N THR A 6 -6.44 21.51 13.47
CA THR A 6 -6.17 21.68 12.04
C THR A 6 -7.49 21.80 11.28
N MET A 7 -7.50 22.56 10.18
CA MET A 7 -8.68 22.61 9.33
C MET A 7 -8.98 21.21 8.78
N ALA A 8 -10.25 20.83 8.82
CA ALA A 8 -10.69 19.58 8.23
C ALA A 8 -10.39 19.57 6.73
N ALA A 9 -9.88 18.45 6.22
CA ALA A 9 -9.74 18.24 4.79
C ALA A 9 -11.13 18.29 4.12
N LYS A 10 -11.17 18.82 2.90
CA LYS A 10 -12.41 18.86 2.09
C LYS A 10 -12.96 17.43 1.94
N PRO A 11 -14.28 17.22 2.08
CA PRO A 11 -14.89 15.91 1.90
C PRO A 11 -14.39 15.20 0.63
N GLY A 12 -14.08 13.91 0.78
CA GLY A 12 -13.55 13.04 -0.26
C GLY A 12 -12.14 13.31 -0.77
N HIS A 13 -11.47 14.38 -0.32
CA HIS A 13 -10.07 14.64 -0.66
C HIS A 13 -9.13 13.89 0.30
N LYS A 14 -7.84 13.82 -0.06
CA LYS A 14 -6.80 13.21 0.78
C LYS A 14 -6.85 13.77 2.21
N GLY A 15 -6.90 12.87 3.19
CA GLY A 15 -6.97 13.19 4.61
C GLY A 15 -8.37 13.50 5.14
N ALA A 16 -9.40 13.54 4.29
CA ALA A 16 -10.78 13.66 4.74
C ALA A 16 -11.23 12.38 5.44
N ARG A 17 -12.03 12.51 6.50
CA ARG A 17 -12.63 11.35 7.18
C ARG A 17 -13.63 10.67 6.26
N CYS A 18 -13.65 9.34 6.31
CA CYS A 18 -14.51 8.51 5.48
C CYS A 18 -15.02 7.30 6.26
N THR A 19 -16.15 6.75 5.82
CA THR A 19 -16.72 5.51 6.32
C THR A 19 -16.52 4.35 5.34
N GLY A 20 -16.49 4.66 4.04
CA GLY A 20 -16.16 3.71 2.98
C GLY A 20 -15.55 4.36 1.75
N ASN A 21 -15.10 3.53 0.80
CA ASN A 21 -14.39 3.99 -0.40
C ASN A 21 -15.20 4.97 -1.26
N ARG A 22 -16.54 4.91 -1.22
CA ARG A 22 -17.44 5.81 -1.98
C ARG A 22 -17.40 7.26 -1.51
N ASP A 23 -16.94 7.48 -0.28
CA ASP A 23 -16.82 8.83 0.29
C ASP A 23 -15.58 9.56 -0.27
N CYS A 24 -14.66 8.83 -0.92
CA CYS A 24 -13.40 9.34 -1.44
C CYS A 24 -13.45 9.57 -2.95
N LEU A 25 -12.68 10.56 -3.41
CA LEU A 25 -12.52 10.84 -4.83
C LEU A 25 -11.80 9.70 -5.58
N PRO A 26 -11.93 9.63 -6.93
CA PRO A 26 -11.18 8.69 -7.75
C PRO A 26 -9.66 8.72 -7.46
N GLY A 27 -9.03 7.55 -7.51
CA GLY A 27 -7.61 7.36 -7.14
C GLY A 27 -7.35 7.33 -5.63
N LEU A 28 -8.38 7.44 -4.79
CA LEU A 28 -8.28 7.31 -3.33
C LEU A 28 -9.05 6.08 -2.83
N CYS A 29 -8.75 5.66 -1.60
CA CYS A 29 -9.48 4.65 -0.85
C CYS A 29 -9.71 5.13 0.59
N CYS A 30 -10.68 4.53 1.28
CA CYS A 30 -10.90 4.77 2.71
C CYS A 30 -10.12 3.75 3.53
N ALA A 31 -9.07 4.20 4.22
CA ALA A 31 -8.18 3.34 4.99
C ALA A 31 -7.66 4.04 6.24
N ARG A 32 -7.24 3.27 7.25
CA ARG A 32 -6.71 3.82 8.50
C ARG A 32 -5.36 4.53 8.32
N GLN A 33 -5.23 5.66 8.99
CA GLN A 33 -3.98 6.34 9.22
C GLN A 33 -3.96 6.81 10.68
N HIS A 34 -3.01 6.29 11.47
CA HIS A 34 -2.92 6.53 12.91
C HIS A 34 -4.22 6.18 13.68
N GLY A 35 -4.94 5.15 13.24
CA GLY A 35 -6.19 4.68 13.86
C GLY A 35 -7.47 5.35 13.32
N ASP A 36 -7.38 6.50 12.65
CA ASP A 36 -8.51 7.18 12.04
C ASP A 36 -8.71 6.74 10.59
N LYS A 37 -9.97 6.51 10.17
CA LYS A 37 -10.30 6.23 8.77
C LYS A 37 -10.34 7.51 7.94
N VAL A 38 -9.47 7.60 6.94
CA VAL A 38 -9.35 8.76 6.06
C VAL A 38 -9.16 8.34 4.59
N CYS A 39 -9.45 9.27 3.68
CA CYS A 39 -9.15 9.08 2.27
C CYS A 39 -7.64 9.13 2.02
N LYS A 40 -7.07 8.00 1.58
CA LYS A 40 -5.65 7.80 1.27
C LYS A 40 -5.48 7.49 -0.21
N PRO A 41 -4.34 7.81 -0.84
CA PRO A 41 -4.09 7.46 -2.23
C PRO A 41 -3.99 5.95 -2.44
N LYS A 42 -4.57 5.44 -3.53
CA LYS A 42 -4.33 4.08 -4.01
C LYS A 42 -2.85 3.90 -4.36
N LEU A 43 -2.33 2.68 -4.18
CA LEU A 43 -0.92 2.39 -4.39
C LEU A 43 -0.59 2.40 -5.88
N GLN A 44 0.42 3.19 -6.24
CA GLN A 44 0.89 3.35 -7.61
C GLN A 44 1.84 2.23 -8.02
N ILE A 45 2.15 2.14 -9.31
CA ILE A 45 3.06 1.12 -9.84
C ILE A 45 4.42 1.15 -9.12
N GLY A 46 4.94 -0.03 -8.77
CA GLY A 46 6.20 -0.18 -8.05
C GLY A 46 6.16 0.20 -6.57
N GLN A 47 5.01 0.63 -6.01
CA GLN A 47 4.88 0.82 -4.58
C GLN A 47 4.63 -0.51 -3.87
N SER A 48 5.19 -0.66 -2.66
CA SER A 48 4.98 -1.85 -1.84
C SER A 48 3.53 -1.94 -1.41
N CYS A 49 2.95 -3.11 -1.64
CA CYS A 49 1.59 -3.47 -1.23
C CYS A 49 1.61 -4.55 -0.15
N PHE A 50 2.79 -4.78 0.46
CA PHE A 50 2.96 -5.76 1.51
C PHE A 50 2.20 -5.36 2.78
N VAL A 51 1.42 -6.31 3.29
CA VAL A 51 0.70 -6.19 4.56
C VAL A 51 1.29 -7.22 5.53
N PRO A 52 1.90 -6.79 6.65
CA PRO A 52 2.42 -7.73 7.63
C PRO A 52 1.29 -8.47 8.34
N ASP A 53 1.55 -9.72 8.72
CA ASP A 53 0.59 -10.59 9.42
C ASP A 53 0.21 -10.08 10.84
N GLY A 54 0.84 -9.02 11.32
CA GLY A 54 0.50 -8.40 12.59
C GLY A 54 1.37 -7.21 13.00
N GLY A 55 1.22 -6.80 14.26
CA GLY A 55 1.95 -5.68 14.87
C GLY A 55 1.14 -4.37 14.97
N LEU A 56 1.62 -3.44 15.79
CA LEU A 56 0.93 -2.16 16.05
C LEU A 56 0.77 -1.32 14.76
N SER A 57 1.73 -1.41 13.84
CA SER A 57 1.69 -0.73 12.55
C SER A 57 0.52 -1.22 11.68
N TYR A 58 0.28 -2.53 11.64
CA TYR A 58 -0.86 -3.14 10.94
C TYR A 58 -2.20 -2.64 11.47
N TRP A 59 -2.32 -2.50 12.80
CA TRP A 59 -3.57 -2.06 13.43
C TRP A 59 -3.89 -0.58 13.18
N LEU A 60 -2.86 0.27 13.17
CA LEU A 60 -3.02 1.72 13.07
C LEU A 60 -3.02 2.25 11.63
N ASN A 61 -2.36 1.55 10.72
CA ASN A 61 -2.13 2.01 9.35
C ASN A 61 -2.50 0.91 8.34
N GLU A 62 -3.65 1.06 7.71
CA GLU A 62 -4.08 0.18 6.62
C GLU A 62 -3.55 0.73 5.28
N LEU A 63 -3.10 -0.14 4.38
CA LEU A 63 -2.74 0.25 3.00
C LEU A 63 -3.99 0.36 2.13
N CYS A 64 -3.93 1.22 1.12
CA CYS A 64 -4.92 1.17 0.04
C CYS A 64 -4.62 0.02 -0.91
N PRO A 65 -5.61 -0.48 -1.66
CA PRO A 65 -5.35 -1.35 -2.79
C PRO A 65 -4.47 -0.64 -3.83
N CYS A 66 -3.84 -1.43 -4.70
CA CYS A 66 -3.22 -0.92 -5.91
C CYS A 66 -4.23 -0.16 -6.78
N ASP A 67 -3.73 0.79 -7.54
CA ASP A 67 -4.55 1.59 -8.44
C ASP A 67 -5.16 0.74 -9.56
N ASP A 68 -6.14 1.29 -10.26
CA ASP A 68 -6.90 0.56 -11.26
C ASP A 68 -5.97 0.05 -12.39
N GLY A 69 -6.05 -1.25 -12.70
CA GLY A 69 -5.16 -1.92 -13.67
C GLY A 69 -3.83 -2.43 -13.09
N LEU A 70 -3.63 -2.31 -11.77
CA LEU A 70 -2.48 -2.84 -11.06
C LEU A 70 -2.87 -4.00 -10.14
N VAL A 71 -1.94 -4.94 -9.94
CA VAL A 71 -2.09 -6.06 -9.00
C VAL A 71 -0.91 -6.12 -8.05
N CYS A 72 -1.17 -6.50 -6.81
CA CYS A 72 -0.13 -6.73 -5.81
C CYS A 72 0.52 -8.10 -6.07
N ALA A 73 1.76 -8.11 -6.55
CA ALA A 73 2.49 -9.34 -6.84
C ALA A 73 4.00 -9.16 -6.59
N LEU A 74 4.74 -10.27 -6.62
CA LEU A 74 6.20 -10.24 -6.47
C LEU A 74 6.80 -9.43 -7.63
N SER A 75 7.59 -8.42 -7.28
CA SER A 75 8.29 -7.60 -8.27
C SER A 75 9.48 -8.39 -8.84
N PRO A 76 9.63 -8.52 -10.16
CA PRO A 76 10.79 -9.21 -10.76
C PRO A 76 12.13 -8.52 -10.46
N GLN A 77 12.08 -7.28 -9.94
CA GLN A 77 13.25 -6.48 -9.57
C GLN A 77 13.89 -6.93 -8.25
N SER A 78 13.18 -7.69 -7.41
CA SER A 78 13.73 -8.24 -6.15
C SER A 78 14.38 -9.61 -6.31
N ALA A 79 14.30 -10.20 -7.51
CA ALA A 79 15.05 -11.40 -7.86
C ALA A 79 16.44 -10.96 -8.36
N ASP A 80 17.35 -10.67 -7.43
CA ASP A 80 18.75 -10.40 -7.76
C ASP A 80 19.41 -11.68 -8.30
N PRO A 81 19.77 -11.78 -9.59
CA PRO A 81 20.29 -13.01 -10.19
C PRO A 81 21.73 -13.35 -9.77
N LYS A 82 22.34 -12.56 -8.87
CA LYS A 82 23.75 -12.71 -8.44
C LYS A 82 23.96 -13.30 -7.04
N SER A 83 22.92 -13.56 -6.26
CA SER A 83 23.07 -14.14 -4.91
C SER A 83 22.97 -15.66 -4.91
N MET A 84 23.98 -16.33 -5.47
CA MET A 84 24.17 -17.78 -5.34
C MET A 84 24.81 -18.14 -3.97
N LYS A 85 24.32 -17.51 -2.90
CA LYS A 85 24.50 -17.92 -1.51
C LYS A 85 23.11 -17.94 -0.90
N ILE A 86 22.63 -19.13 -0.60
CA ILE A 86 21.40 -19.34 0.17
C ILE A 86 21.68 -18.80 1.57
N ASP A 87 21.30 -17.56 1.82
CA ASP A 87 21.22 -17.00 3.17
C ASP A 87 19.81 -17.25 3.69
N TRP A 88 19.71 -18.18 4.64
CA TRP A 88 18.46 -18.51 5.30
C TRP A 88 17.80 -17.28 5.94
N PHE A 89 18.55 -16.24 6.33
CA PHE A 89 17.99 -15.00 6.88
C PHE A 89 17.17 -14.19 5.83
N GLN A 90 17.52 -14.32 4.55
CA GLN A 90 16.88 -13.62 3.44
C GLN A 90 15.55 -14.27 3.01
N LEU A 91 15.35 -15.55 3.33
CA LEU A 91 14.09 -16.30 3.13
C LEU A 91 13.00 -15.94 4.18
N TRP A 92 13.37 -15.50 5.38
CA TRP A 92 12.38 -15.09 6.39
C TRP A 92 11.94 -13.61 6.26
N THR A 93 12.51 -12.86 5.33
CA THR A 93 12.15 -11.46 5.00
C THR A 93 11.48 -11.33 3.62
N GLU A 94 10.76 -12.36 3.18
CA GLU A 94 10.03 -12.44 1.89
C GLU A 94 8.87 -11.44 1.75
N SER A 95 8.48 -10.82 2.85
CA SER A 95 7.48 -9.76 2.94
C SER A 95 7.72 -8.55 2.03
N ASN A 96 8.97 -8.10 1.86
CA ASN A 96 9.23 -6.80 1.22
C ASN A 96 9.24 -6.82 -0.32
N GLN A 97 8.83 -7.94 -0.93
CA GLN A 97 8.93 -8.15 -2.38
C GLN A 97 7.61 -7.89 -3.13
N LEU A 98 6.49 -7.75 -2.42
CA LEU A 98 5.17 -7.48 -2.99
C LEU A 98 5.01 -6.01 -3.38
N HIS A 99 4.82 -5.76 -4.68
CA HIS A 99 4.62 -4.43 -5.24
C HIS A 99 3.45 -4.41 -6.22
N CYS A 100 2.88 -3.24 -6.45
CA CYS A 100 1.86 -3.05 -7.48
C CYS A 100 2.50 -3.13 -8.88
N ILE A 101 2.13 -4.12 -9.68
CA ILE A 101 2.60 -4.32 -11.06
C ILE A 101 1.43 -4.27 -12.04
N SER A 102 1.71 -3.95 -13.31
CA SER A 102 0.67 -3.90 -14.35
C SER A 102 0.21 -5.29 -14.78
N ILE A 103 -1.10 -5.48 -14.91
CA ILE A 103 -1.71 -6.72 -15.43
C ILE A 103 -1.41 -6.98 -16.92
N HIS A 104 -1.00 -5.95 -17.68
CA HIS A 104 -0.75 -6.06 -19.13
C HIS A 104 0.70 -6.44 -19.49
N SER A 105 1.60 -6.53 -18.51
CA SER A 105 3.02 -6.82 -18.79
C SER A 105 3.35 -8.33 -18.81
N SER A 106 2.40 -9.23 -18.53
CA SER A 106 2.64 -10.68 -18.41
C SER A 106 2.12 -11.52 -19.60
N SER A 107 1.70 -10.89 -20.71
CA SER A 107 1.32 -11.58 -21.96
C SER A 107 2.12 -11.05 -23.15
N GLY A 108 3.44 -11.28 -23.11
CA GLY A 108 4.37 -10.97 -24.20
C GLY A 108 5.36 -12.12 -24.35
N ARG A 109 5.13 -12.93 -25.38
CA ARG A 109 5.91 -14.10 -25.80
C ARG A 109 7.28 -13.69 -26.34
#